data_AF-A0A6J2WS84-F1
#
_entry.id   AF-A0A6J2WS84-F1
#
_cell.length_a   1.000
_cell.length_b   1.000
_cell.length_c   1.000
_cell.angle_alpha   90.00
_cell.angle_beta   90.00
_cell.angle_gamma   90.00
#
_symmetry.space_group_name_H-M   'P 1'
#
loop_
_entity.id
_entity.type
_entity.pdbx_description
1 polymer ?
#
loop_
_entity_poly.entity_id
_entity_poly.type
_entity_poly.pdbx_seq_one_letter_code
_entity_poly.pdbx_strand_id
1 'polypeptide(L)'
;MELVIKLMTGESKPLSVLPNTSVGQLKSLIQQHVINEPPSRQKLSIKNGQTIILDNDCKSVSEYGLTSGSVVILLILSNPAPVQVFLKNLTGKQQTYDISPGETVSQFKQKVYNKERVPVDQQRLVYGGKQLEDGGKLEDYNIGAGCTIHMTLRLRGGCCVFLRNEKGQTKTYEIVAGETVNEFKAKVAKREGVSVDQQRLIYEGKQLEDGRKLEDYNIQAGSTIYLTLRLRGG
;
A
#
# COMPACT_ATOMS: atom_id res chain seq x y z
N MET A 1 -25.35 -14.45 -15.37
CA MET A 1 -25.74 -13.66 -16.56
C MET A 1 -24.60 -13.68 -17.55
N GLU A 2 -24.89 -13.59 -18.84
CA GLU A 2 -23.87 -13.59 -19.89
C GLU A 2 -23.68 -12.17 -20.40
N LEU A 3 -22.45 -11.65 -20.34
CA LEU A 3 -22.07 -10.35 -20.89
C LEU A 3 -21.34 -10.53 -22.22
N VAL A 4 -21.40 -9.52 -23.08
CA VAL A 4 -20.65 -9.49 -24.34
C VAL A 4 -19.50 -8.50 -24.20
N ILE A 5 -18.27 -9.00 -24.14
CA ILE A 5 -17.07 -8.15 -24.05
C ILE A 5 -16.61 -7.81 -25.46
N LYS A 6 -16.76 -6.55 -25.86
CA LYS A 6 -16.40 -6.04 -27.18
C LYS A 6 -15.07 -5.31 -27.14
N LEU A 7 -14.11 -5.76 -27.94
CA LEU A 7 -12.80 -5.15 -28.11
C LEU A 7 -12.88 -4.01 -29.13
N MET A 8 -11.92 -3.08 -29.06
CA MET A 8 -11.80 -1.99 -30.03
C MET A 8 -11.50 -2.48 -31.45
N THR A 9 -11.00 -3.72 -31.61
CA THR A 9 -10.80 -4.38 -32.90
C THR A 9 -12.11 -4.79 -33.59
N GLY A 10 -13.25 -4.73 -32.87
CA GLY A 10 -14.55 -5.19 -33.34
C GLY A 10 -14.90 -6.61 -32.89
N GLU A 11 -13.92 -7.41 -32.47
CA GLU A 11 -14.13 -8.74 -31.90
C GLU A 11 -14.98 -8.67 -30.63
N SER A 12 -15.86 -9.65 -30.43
CA SER A 12 -16.70 -9.75 -29.24
C SER A 12 -16.65 -11.17 -28.68
N LYS A 13 -16.48 -11.31 -27.36
CA LYS A 13 -16.47 -12.60 -26.67
C LYS A 13 -17.53 -12.64 -25.57
N PRO A 14 -18.30 -13.73 -25.43
CA PRO A 14 -19.19 -13.91 -24.30
C PRO A 14 -18.39 -14.15 -23.02
N LEU A 15 -18.90 -13.65 -21.89
CA LEU A 15 -18.33 -13.89 -20.57
C LEU A 15 -19.45 -14.07 -19.55
N SER A 16 -19.49 -15.24 -18.90
CA SER A 16 -20.45 -15.54 -17.85
C SER A 16 -20.00 -14.98 -16.51
N VAL A 17 -20.85 -14.17 -15.87
CA VAL A 17 -20.60 -13.57 -14.55
C VAL A 17 -21.83 -13.62 -13.66
N LEU A 18 -21.65 -13.47 -12.35
CA LEU A 18 -22.75 -13.29 -11.42
C LEU A 18 -23.18 -11.81 -11.40
N PRO A 19 -24.47 -11.49 -11.13
CA PRO A 19 -24.92 -10.09 -11.05
C PRO A 19 -24.17 -9.26 -9.99
N ASN A 20 -23.78 -9.89 -8.89
CA ASN A 20 -23.03 -9.28 -7.79
C ASN A 20 -21.51 -9.24 -8.01
N THR A 21 -21.00 -9.72 -9.16
CA THR A 21 -19.58 -9.64 -9.49
C THR A 21 -19.13 -8.18 -9.51
N SER A 22 -18.07 -7.83 -8.80
CA SER A 22 -17.52 -6.48 -8.80
C SER A 22 -16.86 -6.14 -10.13
N VAL A 23 -16.73 -4.85 -10.47
CA VAL A 23 -16.00 -4.44 -11.68
C VAL A 23 -14.54 -4.89 -11.65
N GLY A 24 -13.88 -4.87 -10.48
CA GLY A 24 -12.53 -5.42 -10.31
C GLY A 24 -12.46 -6.92 -10.63
N GLN A 25 -13.43 -7.70 -10.15
CA GLN A 25 -13.53 -9.12 -10.49
C GLN A 25 -13.84 -9.34 -11.97
N LEU A 26 -14.70 -8.52 -12.58
CA LEU A 26 -14.97 -8.58 -14.02
C LEU A 26 -13.69 -8.36 -14.82
N LYS A 27 -12.86 -7.37 -14.45
CA LYS A 27 -11.56 -7.12 -15.09
C LYS A 27 -10.61 -8.33 -14.98
N SER A 28 -10.56 -8.97 -13.82
CA SER A 28 -9.78 -10.20 -13.60
C SER A 28 -10.30 -11.36 -14.46
N LEU A 29 -11.62 -11.52 -14.62
CA LEU A 29 -12.19 -12.53 -15.52
C LEU A 29 -11.90 -12.23 -17.00
N ILE A 30 -11.93 -10.96 -17.41
CA ILE A 30 -11.51 -10.53 -18.75
C ILE A 30 -10.03 -10.87 -18.97
N GLN A 31 -9.17 -10.62 -17.98
CA GLN A 31 -7.75 -10.98 -18.04
C GLN A 31 -7.57 -12.48 -18.33
N GLN A 32 -8.33 -13.32 -17.64
CA GLN A 32 -8.19 -14.77 -17.66
C GLN A 32 -8.81 -15.42 -18.92
N HIS A 33 -9.96 -14.91 -19.38
CA HIS A 33 -10.78 -15.61 -20.38
C HIS A 33 -10.91 -14.87 -21.71
N VAL A 34 -10.61 -13.57 -21.77
CA VAL A 34 -10.82 -12.74 -22.97
C VAL A 34 -9.50 -12.31 -23.59
N ILE A 35 -8.64 -11.66 -22.79
CA ILE A 35 -7.34 -11.11 -23.22
C ILE A 35 -6.38 -11.06 -22.02
N ASN A 36 -5.12 -11.44 -22.18
CA ASN A 36 -4.12 -11.43 -21.11
C ASN A 36 -3.57 -10.01 -20.83
N GLU A 37 -4.43 -9.10 -20.39
CA GLU A 37 -4.09 -7.73 -19.97
C GLU A 37 -4.47 -7.51 -18.51
N PRO A 38 -3.61 -6.94 -17.65
CA PRO A 38 -3.88 -6.79 -16.23
C PRO A 38 -5.05 -5.84 -15.97
N PRO A 39 -5.79 -6.00 -14.84
CA PRO A 39 -6.97 -5.18 -14.53
C PRO A 39 -6.70 -3.68 -14.57
N SER A 40 -5.51 -3.26 -14.15
CA SER A 40 -5.08 -1.85 -14.16
C SER A 40 -5.02 -1.24 -15.55
N ARG A 41 -4.82 -2.03 -16.62
CA ARG A 41 -4.83 -1.55 -18.01
C ARG A 41 -6.21 -1.57 -18.67
N GLN A 42 -7.21 -2.15 -18.02
CA GLN A 42 -8.54 -2.32 -18.59
C GLN A 42 -9.45 -1.15 -18.21
N LYS A 43 -9.98 -0.45 -19.21
CA LYS A 43 -11.05 0.54 -19.04
C LYS A 43 -12.34 0.00 -19.66
N LEU A 44 -13.36 -0.15 -18.83
CA LEU A 44 -14.64 -0.73 -19.20
C LEU A 44 -15.71 0.36 -19.31
N SER A 45 -16.57 0.24 -20.32
CA SER A 45 -17.73 1.11 -20.48
C SER A 45 -18.90 0.37 -21.11
N ILE A 46 -20.11 0.87 -20.91
CA ILE A 46 -21.33 0.37 -21.58
C ILE A 46 -21.99 1.50 -22.36
N LYS A 47 -22.71 1.17 -23.44
CA LYS A 47 -23.47 2.13 -24.25
C LYS A 47 -24.97 1.82 -24.19
N ASN A 48 -25.70 2.56 -23.36
CA ASN A 48 -27.16 2.50 -23.26
C ASN A 48 -27.74 3.91 -23.55
N GLY A 49 -27.58 4.40 -24.79
CA GLY A 49 -27.90 5.79 -25.18
C GLY A 49 -26.87 6.82 -24.72
N GLN A 50 -26.25 6.61 -23.55
CA GLN A 50 -25.08 7.34 -23.05
C GLN A 50 -23.96 6.35 -22.72
N THR A 51 -22.70 6.80 -22.83
CA THR A 51 -21.54 6.02 -22.38
C THR A 51 -21.42 6.11 -20.87
N ILE A 52 -21.53 4.98 -20.18
CA ILE A 52 -21.29 4.87 -18.73
C ILE A 52 -19.95 4.17 -18.55
N ILE A 53 -19.05 4.80 -17.79
CA ILE A 53 -17.73 4.24 -17.45
C ILE A 53 -17.87 3.43 -16.16
N LEU A 54 -17.31 2.23 -16.15
CA LEU A 54 -17.27 1.35 -14.98
C LEU A 54 -15.99 1.70 -14.19
N ASP A 55 -16.06 2.79 -13.44
CA ASP A 55 -14.95 3.48 -12.78
C ASP A 55 -14.73 3.11 -11.30
N ASN A 56 -15.63 2.36 -10.69
CA ASN A 56 -15.52 1.87 -9.31
C ASN A 56 -15.40 0.34 -9.32
N ASP A 57 -14.21 -0.16 -8.99
CA ASP A 57 -13.85 -1.58 -9.03
C ASP A 57 -14.51 -2.40 -7.92
N CYS A 58 -15.05 -1.73 -6.90
CA CYS A 58 -15.79 -2.34 -5.80
C CYS A 58 -17.29 -2.42 -6.04
N LYS A 59 -17.82 -1.62 -6.99
CA LYS A 59 -19.23 -1.64 -7.34
C LYS A 59 -19.52 -2.85 -8.23
N SER A 60 -20.68 -3.49 -8.01
CA SER A 60 -21.10 -4.64 -8.80
C SER A 60 -21.55 -4.24 -10.20
N VAL A 61 -21.42 -5.17 -11.13
CA VAL A 61 -21.93 -5.00 -12.50
C VAL A 61 -23.44 -4.74 -12.52
N SER A 62 -24.22 -5.37 -11.63
CA SER A 62 -25.66 -5.10 -11.52
C SER A 62 -26.00 -3.68 -11.05
N GLU A 63 -25.19 -3.08 -10.17
CA GLU A 63 -25.39 -1.71 -9.71
C GLU A 63 -25.03 -0.65 -10.78
N TYR A 64 -24.30 -1.06 -11.83
CA TYR A 64 -24.13 -0.29 -13.07
C TYR A 64 -25.26 -0.54 -14.08
N GLY A 65 -26.24 -1.38 -13.74
CA GLY A 65 -27.38 -1.73 -14.59
C GLY A 65 -27.07 -2.77 -15.66
N LEU A 66 -25.96 -3.52 -15.55
CA LEU A 66 -25.66 -4.59 -16.49
C LEU A 66 -26.61 -5.77 -16.27
N THR A 67 -27.16 -6.25 -17.38
CA THR A 67 -28.04 -7.42 -17.46
C THR A 67 -27.51 -8.42 -18.49
N SER A 68 -28.10 -9.60 -18.58
CA SER A 68 -27.70 -10.59 -19.59
C SER A 68 -27.83 -10.00 -21.01
N GLY A 69 -26.82 -10.19 -21.85
CA GLY A 69 -26.73 -9.61 -23.19
C GLY A 69 -26.15 -8.18 -23.23
N SER A 70 -25.89 -7.55 -22.08
CA SER A 70 -25.26 -6.22 -22.05
C SER A 70 -23.87 -6.26 -22.71
N VAL A 71 -23.61 -5.28 -23.58
CA VAL A 71 -22.32 -5.14 -24.27
C VAL A 71 -21.39 -4.22 -23.48
N VAL A 72 -20.28 -4.78 -23.02
CA VAL A 72 -19.21 -4.07 -22.33
C VAL A 72 -18.08 -3.80 -23.32
N ILE A 73 -17.78 -2.53 -23.56
CA ILE A 73 -16.67 -2.09 -24.40
C ILE A 73 -15.40 -2.07 -23.56
N LEU A 74 -14.38 -2.80 -24.01
CA LEU A 74 -13.06 -2.88 -23.41
C LEU A 74 -12.06 -2.03 -24.18
N LEU A 75 -11.48 -1.05 -23.50
CA LEU A 75 -10.33 -0.27 -23.97
C LEU A 75 -9.08 -0.66 -23.16
N ILE A 76 -7.98 -0.98 -23.84
CA ILE A 76 -6.68 -1.25 -23.22
C ILE A 76 -5.86 0.02 -23.19
N LEU A 77 -5.41 0.41 -22.00
CA LEU A 77 -4.57 1.59 -21.77
C LEU A 77 -3.09 1.23 -21.88
N SER A 78 -2.31 2.03 -22.59
CA SER A 78 -0.85 1.86 -22.66
C SER A 78 -0.15 2.25 -21.36
N ASN A 79 -0.62 3.31 -20.70
CA ASN A 79 -0.09 3.78 -19.43
C ASN A 79 -1.25 4.18 -18.50
N PRO A 80 -1.68 3.30 -17.58
CA PRO A 80 -2.77 3.61 -16.69
C PRO A 80 -2.35 4.64 -15.63
N ALA A 81 -3.22 5.63 -15.41
CA ALA A 81 -3.05 6.61 -14.35
C ALA A 81 -3.26 5.96 -12.96
N PRO A 82 -2.67 6.53 -11.90
CA PRO A 82 -3.00 6.13 -10.53
C PRO A 82 -4.51 6.25 -10.26
N VAL A 83 -5.02 5.35 -9.43
CA VAL A 83 -6.43 5.33 -9.02
C VAL A 83 -6.56 5.53 -7.53
N GLN A 84 -7.71 6.02 -7.08
CA GLN A 84 -7.96 6.28 -5.67
C GLN A 84 -8.59 5.10 -4.95
N VAL A 85 -8.05 4.78 -3.78
CA VAL A 85 -8.64 3.89 -2.79
C VAL A 85 -8.85 4.63 -1.48
N PHE A 86 -9.69 4.06 -0.63
CA PHE A 86 -9.95 4.53 0.70
C PHE A 86 -9.36 3.59 1.73
N LEU A 87 -8.78 4.15 2.79
CA LEU A 87 -8.38 3.42 3.98
C LEU A 87 -9.25 3.84 5.15
N LYS A 88 -9.93 2.90 5.78
CA LYS A 88 -10.57 3.12 7.08
C LYS A 88 -9.59 2.74 8.18
N ASN A 89 -9.16 3.73 8.96
CA ASN A 89 -8.18 3.54 10.02
C ASN A 89 -8.79 3.00 11.32
N LEU A 90 -7.97 2.90 12.37
CA LEU A 90 -8.33 2.35 13.68
C LEU A 90 -9.42 3.14 14.41
N THR A 91 -9.53 4.44 14.14
CA THR A 91 -10.56 5.30 14.74
C THR A 91 -11.84 5.32 13.91
N GLY A 92 -11.88 4.54 12.82
CA GLY A 92 -12.98 4.53 11.86
C GLY A 92 -12.95 5.70 10.87
N LYS A 93 -11.94 6.56 10.91
CA LYS A 93 -11.77 7.66 9.95
C LYS A 93 -11.35 7.11 8.60
N GLN A 94 -11.96 7.62 7.53
CA GLN A 94 -11.62 7.28 6.16
C GLN A 94 -10.65 8.31 5.56
N GLN A 95 -9.58 7.84 4.93
CA GLN A 95 -8.62 8.66 4.19
C GLN A 95 -8.43 8.14 2.76
N THR A 96 -8.08 9.04 1.84
CA THR A 96 -7.85 8.72 0.42
C THR A 96 -6.37 8.51 0.13
N TYR A 97 -6.08 7.50 -0.70
CA TYR A 97 -4.75 7.16 -1.18
C TYR A 97 -4.78 6.91 -2.68
N ASP A 98 -3.78 7.42 -3.38
CA ASP A 98 -3.54 7.06 -4.77
C ASP A 98 -2.69 5.78 -4.82
N ILE A 99 -3.11 4.81 -5.61
CA ILE A 99 -2.38 3.58 -5.88
C ILE A 99 -2.01 3.49 -7.37
N SER A 100 -0.82 3.00 -7.62
CA SER A 100 -0.29 2.83 -8.98
C SER A 100 -0.54 1.41 -9.50
N PRO A 101 -0.61 1.22 -10.83
CA PRO A 101 -0.64 -0.12 -11.44
C PRO A 101 0.50 -1.00 -10.91
N GLY A 102 0.17 -2.22 -10.50
CA GLY A 102 1.14 -3.18 -9.96
C GLY A 102 1.71 -2.87 -8.57
N GLU A 103 1.18 -1.88 -7.86
CA GLU A 103 1.65 -1.53 -6.51
C GLU A 103 1.46 -2.69 -5.52
N THR A 104 2.51 -2.98 -4.75
CA THR A 104 2.51 -4.05 -3.74
C THR A 104 1.85 -3.60 -2.44
N VAL A 105 1.38 -4.57 -1.66
CA VAL A 105 0.83 -4.31 -0.31
C VAL A 105 1.89 -3.65 0.60
N SER A 106 3.15 -4.08 0.53
CA SER A 106 4.27 -3.46 1.27
C SER A 106 4.48 -1.99 0.91
N GLN A 107 4.44 -1.63 -0.37
CA GLN A 107 4.51 -0.24 -0.83
C GLN A 107 3.33 0.60 -0.31
N PHE A 108 2.12 0.04 -0.38
CA PHE A 108 0.94 0.72 0.14
C PHE A 108 1.01 0.94 1.65
N LYS A 109 1.46 -0.05 2.42
CA LYS A 109 1.67 0.11 3.87
C LYS A 109 2.66 1.22 4.20
N GLN A 110 3.70 1.42 3.38
CA GLN A 110 4.62 2.53 3.55
C GLN A 110 3.92 3.89 3.34
N LYS A 111 3.03 4.00 2.34
CA LYS A 111 2.19 5.20 2.16
C LYS A 111 1.28 5.44 3.37
N VAL A 112 0.69 4.37 3.92
CA VAL A 112 -0.13 4.43 5.12
C VAL A 112 0.69 4.93 6.31
N TYR A 113 1.90 4.43 6.53
CA TYR A 113 2.80 4.91 7.58
C TYR A 113 3.11 6.41 7.43
N ASN A 114 3.41 6.87 6.22
CA ASN A 114 3.73 8.28 5.96
C ASN A 114 2.60 9.24 6.38
N LYS A 115 1.33 8.81 6.24
CA LYS A 115 0.14 9.62 6.59
C LYS A 115 -0.40 9.36 8.01
N GLU A 116 -0.57 8.10 8.39
CA GLU A 116 -1.20 7.68 9.65
C GLU A 116 -0.19 7.49 10.80
N ARG A 117 1.11 7.43 10.49
CA ARG A 117 2.21 7.19 11.45
C ARG A 117 2.09 5.87 12.23
N VAL A 118 1.37 4.89 11.66
CA VAL A 118 1.30 3.52 12.17
C VAL A 118 2.41 2.68 11.52
N PRO A 119 3.30 2.04 12.28
CA PRO A 119 4.38 1.21 11.74
C PRO A 119 3.90 0.08 10.81
N VAL A 120 4.62 -0.18 9.72
CA VAL A 120 4.25 -1.10 8.63
C VAL A 120 3.97 -2.54 9.12
N ASP A 121 4.75 -3.00 10.08
CA ASP A 121 4.65 -4.31 10.73
C ASP A 121 3.44 -4.41 11.68
N GLN A 122 3.06 -3.29 12.30
CA GLN A 122 1.84 -3.16 13.10
C GLN A 122 0.59 -3.00 12.23
N GLN A 123 0.72 -2.62 10.97
CA GLN A 123 -0.41 -2.51 10.05
C GLN A 123 -0.91 -3.88 9.61
N ARG A 124 -2.16 -4.20 9.96
CA ARG A 124 -2.94 -5.29 9.36
C ARG A 124 -3.98 -4.70 8.42
N LEU A 125 -3.73 -4.83 7.13
CA LEU A 125 -4.66 -4.41 6.08
C LEU A 125 -5.57 -5.58 5.69
N VAL A 126 -6.87 -5.30 5.60
CA VAL A 126 -7.91 -6.28 5.29
C VAL A 126 -8.84 -5.72 4.22
N TYR A 127 -9.18 -6.54 3.23
CA TYR A 127 -10.16 -6.22 2.19
C TYR A 127 -10.97 -7.46 1.83
N GLY A 128 -12.30 -7.31 1.69
CA GLY A 128 -13.21 -8.44 1.40
C GLY A 128 -13.10 -9.60 2.39
N GLY A 129 -12.82 -9.31 3.67
CA GLY A 129 -12.60 -10.32 4.72
C GLY A 129 -11.25 -11.04 4.66
N LYS A 130 -10.39 -10.73 3.66
CA LYS A 130 -9.06 -11.32 3.51
C LYS A 130 -7.98 -10.35 4.00
N GLN A 131 -7.01 -10.89 4.72
CA GLN A 131 -5.79 -10.15 5.06
C GLN A 131 -4.93 -10.00 3.81
N LEU A 132 -4.36 -8.81 3.62
CA LEU A 132 -3.43 -8.52 2.54
C LEU A 132 -2.00 -8.89 2.96
N GLU A 133 -1.30 -9.59 2.08
CA GLU A 133 0.07 -10.06 2.31
C GLU A 133 1.10 -9.22 1.55
N ASP A 134 2.24 -8.93 2.17
CA ASP A 134 3.20 -7.90 1.75
C ASP A 134 3.82 -8.12 0.36
N GLY A 135 3.89 -9.39 -0.07
CA GLY A 135 4.41 -9.78 -1.40
C GLY A 135 3.37 -9.76 -2.53
N GLY A 136 2.09 -9.61 -2.23
CA GLY A 136 1.02 -9.52 -3.24
C GLY A 136 0.84 -8.10 -3.77
N LYS A 137 0.32 -7.97 -4.99
CA LYS A 137 -0.12 -6.68 -5.54
C LYS A 137 -1.54 -6.39 -5.11
N LEU A 138 -1.91 -5.12 -4.99
CA LEU A 138 -3.29 -4.73 -4.65
C LEU A 138 -4.30 -5.25 -5.70
N GLU A 139 -3.93 -5.22 -6.98
CA GLU A 139 -4.79 -5.70 -8.07
C GLU A 139 -5.10 -7.21 -7.99
N ASP A 140 -4.20 -8.02 -7.42
CA ASP A 140 -4.40 -9.47 -7.23
C ASP A 140 -5.56 -9.75 -6.26
N TYR A 141 -5.86 -8.81 -5.36
CA TYR A 141 -7.00 -8.87 -4.44
C TYR A 141 -8.27 -8.23 -5.02
N ASN A 142 -8.25 -7.83 -6.29
CA ASN A 142 -9.30 -7.03 -6.95
C ASN A 142 -9.52 -5.67 -6.23
N ILE A 143 -8.45 -5.09 -5.67
CA ILE A 143 -8.48 -3.75 -5.11
C ILE A 143 -8.11 -2.78 -6.22
N GLY A 144 -9.02 -1.84 -6.49
CA GLY A 144 -8.83 -0.79 -7.46
C GLY A 144 -9.65 0.44 -7.11
N ALA A 145 -10.04 1.20 -8.12
CA ALA A 145 -10.68 2.50 -7.92
C ALA A 145 -11.95 2.41 -7.04
N GLY A 146 -12.06 3.28 -6.05
CA GLY A 146 -13.23 3.40 -5.17
C GLY A 146 -13.31 2.36 -4.04
N CYS A 147 -12.35 1.46 -3.94
CA CYS A 147 -12.36 0.41 -2.92
C CYS A 147 -11.93 0.89 -1.53
N THR A 148 -12.49 0.27 -0.48
CA THR A 148 -12.17 0.59 0.92
C THR A 148 -11.41 -0.54 1.61
N ILE A 149 -10.14 -0.31 1.93
CA ILE A 149 -9.28 -1.17 2.74
C ILE A 149 -9.49 -0.83 4.21
N HIS A 150 -9.55 -1.84 5.07
CA HIS A 150 -9.69 -1.69 6.51
C HIS A 150 -8.34 -1.93 7.19
N MET A 151 -7.92 -1.02 8.06
CA MET A 151 -6.71 -1.18 8.87
C MET A 151 -7.06 -1.59 10.30
N THR A 152 -6.35 -2.59 10.82
CA THR A 152 -6.34 -3.00 12.23
C THR A 152 -4.89 -3.09 12.72
N LEU A 153 -4.67 -3.13 14.03
CA LEU A 153 -3.34 -3.32 14.60
C LEU A 153 -3.01 -4.81 14.75
N ARG A 154 -1.77 -5.19 14.41
CA ARG A 154 -1.17 -6.42 14.92
C ARG A 154 -0.61 -6.12 16.31
N LEU A 155 -1.07 -6.87 17.32
CA LEU A 155 -0.54 -6.79 18.67
C LEU A 155 0.67 -7.74 18.76
N ARG A 156 1.88 -7.17 18.67
CA ARG A 156 3.23 -7.68 19.05
C ARG A 156 4.24 -7.92 17.91
N GLY A 157 5.49 -7.57 18.23
CA GLY A 157 6.71 -7.84 17.44
C GLY A 157 7.21 -6.67 16.59
N GLY A 158 7.19 -5.44 17.11
CA GLY A 158 7.68 -4.27 16.39
C GLY A 158 9.12 -4.45 15.88
N CYS A 159 9.45 -3.93 14.69
CA CYS A 159 10.81 -3.76 14.19
C CYS A 159 11.48 -2.66 15.01
N CYS A 160 11.76 -2.97 16.26
CA CYS A 160 12.26 -2.03 17.24
C CYS A 160 13.73 -2.27 17.49
N VAL A 161 14.49 -1.19 17.58
CA VAL A 161 15.85 -1.19 18.13
C VAL A 161 15.83 -0.66 19.56
N PHE A 162 16.84 -1.05 20.33
CA PHE A 162 17.11 -0.51 21.65
C PHE A 162 18.14 0.60 21.52
N LEU A 163 17.84 1.80 21.99
CA LEU A 163 18.81 2.89 22.10
C LEU A 163 19.27 2.98 23.54
N ARG A 164 20.56 2.70 23.79
CA ARG A 164 21.18 2.81 25.11
C ARG A 164 22.00 4.10 25.19
N ASN A 165 21.69 4.95 26.17
CA ASN A 165 22.43 6.20 26.38
C ASN A 165 23.64 6.02 27.33
N GLU A 166 24.45 7.07 27.46
CA GLU A 166 25.63 7.10 28.36
C GLU A 166 25.29 6.90 29.84
N LYS A 167 24.04 7.18 30.25
CA LYS A 167 23.55 6.92 31.61
C LYS A 167 23.14 5.46 31.82
N GLY A 168 23.32 4.61 30.82
CA GLY A 168 22.93 3.21 30.83
C GLY A 168 21.43 2.97 30.64
N GLN A 169 20.63 4.01 30.40
CA GLN A 169 19.19 3.87 30.16
C GLN A 169 18.94 3.36 28.74
N THR A 170 18.08 2.37 28.62
CA THR A 170 17.65 1.81 27.34
C THR A 170 16.23 2.24 27.04
N LYS A 171 16.01 2.79 25.85
CA LYS A 171 14.69 3.14 25.32
C LYS A 171 14.45 2.43 24.00
N THR A 172 13.20 2.09 23.72
CA THR A 172 12.82 1.39 22.49
C THR A 172 12.45 2.39 21.41
N TYR A 173 13.00 2.19 20.22
CA TYR A 173 12.71 2.97 19.03
C TYR A 173 12.28 2.06 17.90
N GLU A 174 11.17 2.41 17.25
CA GLU A 174 10.72 1.71 16.05
C GLU A 174 11.52 2.20 14.84
N ILE A 175 11.99 1.25 14.03
CA ILE A 175 12.69 1.49 12.76
C ILE A 175 11.85 0.96 11.59
N VAL A 176 12.02 1.58 10.42
CA VAL A 176 11.37 1.13 9.18
C VAL A 176 12.41 0.69 8.14
N ALA A 177 12.00 -0.15 7.19
CA ALA A 177 12.88 -0.58 6.10
C ALA A 177 13.36 0.63 5.30
N GLY A 178 14.65 0.65 4.96
CA GLY A 178 15.28 1.77 4.27
C GLY A 178 15.45 3.06 5.08
N GLU A 179 15.14 3.09 6.39
CA GLU A 179 15.34 4.28 7.23
C GLU A 179 16.81 4.69 7.29
N THR A 180 17.06 5.98 7.07
CA THR A 180 18.40 6.57 7.15
C THR A 180 18.80 6.90 8.58
N VAL A 181 20.10 6.95 8.84
CA VAL A 181 20.65 7.34 10.14
C VAL A 181 20.19 8.74 10.54
N ASN A 182 20.11 9.68 9.59
CA ASN A 182 19.58 11.02 9.82
C ASN A 182 18.12 11.04 10.29
N GLU A 183 17.26 10.26 9.64
CA GLU A 183 15.85 10.13 10.05
C GLU A 183 15.74 9.54 11.46
N PHE A 184 16.56 8.53 11.76
CA PHE A 184 16.59 7.93 13.09
C PHE A 184 17.08 8.93 14.15
N LYS A 185 18.15 9.69 13.88
CA LYS A 185 18.61 10.78 14.77
C LYS A 185 17.54 11.84 15.02
N ALA A 186 16.75 12.18 14.01
CA ALA A 186 15.64 13.11 14.17
C ALA A 186 14.55 12.54 15.12
N LYS A 187 14.26 11.24 15.06
CA LYS A 187 13.36 10.57 16.02
C LYS A 187 13.93 10.62 17.44
N VAL A 188 15.23 10.36 17.59
CA VAL A 188 15.94 10.44 18.87
C VAL A 188 15.88 11.87 19.41
N ALA A 189 16.12 12.88 18.57
CA ALA A 189 16.09 14.28 18.97
C ALA A 189 14.74 14.68 19.58
N LYS A 190 13.65 14.28 18.93
CA LYS A 190 12.29 14.58 19.37
C LYS A 190 11.95 13.94 20.73
N ARG A 191 12.52 12.77 21.05
CA ARG A 191 12.21 12.03 22.28
C ARG A 191 13.19 12.31 23.43
N GLU A 192 14.47 12.52 23.13
CA GLU A 192 15.52 12.76 24.13
C GLU A 192 15.78 14.26 24.38
N GLY A 193 15.33 15.15 23.50
CA GLY A 193 15.59 16.58 23.61
C GLY A 193 17.02 16.99 23.26
N VAL A 194 17.73 16.18 22.46
CA VAL A 194 19.12 16.38 22.06
C VAL A 194 19.18 16.67 20.57
N SER A 195 19.85 17.74 20.14
CA SER A 195 19.93 18.08 18.71
C SER A 195 20.67 17.00 17.89
N VAL A 196 20.32 16.84 16.62
CA VAL A 196 20.88 15.82 15.72
C VAL A 196 22.41 15.87 15.67
N ASP A 197 22.99 17.08 15.64
CA ASP A 197 24.45 17.29 15.55
C ASP A 197 25.20 16.86 16.82
N GLN A 198 24.52 16.88 17.97
CA GLN A 198 25.07 16.40 19.24
C GLN A 198 25.03 14.88 19.33
N GLN A 199 24.25 14.19 18.49
CA GLN A 199 24.10 12.75 18.58
C GLN A 199 25.21 12.03 17.82
N ARG A 200 25.92 11.14 18.53
CA ARG A 200 26.79 10.14 17.93
C ARG A 200 26.20 8.76 18.22
N LEU A 201 25.70 8.12 17.15
CA LEU A 201 25.15 6.77 17.19
C LEU A 201 26.21 5.74 16.83
N ILE A 202 26.28 4.65 17.61
CA ILE A 202 27.29 3.59 17.46
C ILE A 202 26.59 2.23 17.48
N TYR A 203 26.90 1.37 16.53
CA TYR A 203 26.43 -0.01 16.46
C TYR A 203 27.62 -0.94 16.16
N GLU A 204 27.78 -2.01 16.94
CA GLU A 204 28.90 -2.96 16.81
C GLU A 204 30.29 -2.28 16.72
N GLY A 205 30.50 -1.21 17.50
CA GLY A 205 31.74 -0.44 17.51
C GLY A 205 31.92 0.51 16.31
N LYS A 206 31.00 0.52 15.35
CA LYS A 206 31.02 1.44 14.19
C LYS A 206 30.13 2.64 14.43
N GLN A 207 30.65 3.83 14.14
CA GLN A 207 29.83 5.03 14.12
C GLN A 207 28.90 4.99 12.89
N LEU A 208 27.61 5.26 13.11
CA LEU A 208 26.63 5.35 12.04
C LEU A 208 26.78 6.67 11.28
N GLU A 209 26.75 6.60 9.96
CA GLU A 209 26.88 7.74 9.05
C GLU A 209 25.50 8.24 8.58
N ASP A 210 25.29 9.54 8.70
CA ASP A 210 24.03 10.26 8.45
C ASP A 210 23.36 9.98 7.10
N GLY A 211 24.15 9.71 6.05
CA GLY A 211 23.67 9.42 4.70
C GLY A 211 23.39 7.94 4.40
N ARG A 212 23.70 7.02 5.33
CA ARG A 212 23.47 5.58 5.14
C ARG A 212 22.16 5.13 5.77
N LYS A 213 21.67 3.97 5.34
CA LYS A 213 20.52 3.33 5.94
C LYS A 213 20.93 2.50 7.15
N LEU A 214 20.00 2.31 8.10
CA LEU A 214 20.21 1.41 9.22
C LEU A 214 20.46 -0.04 8.74
N GLU A 215 19.77 -0.46 7.69
CA GLU A 215 19.93 -1.80 7.08
C GLU A 215 21.32 -2.03 6.49
N ASP A 216 22.01 -0.98 6.02
CA ASP A 216 23.39 -1.08 5.50
C ASP A 216 24.39 -1.50 6.59
N TYR A 217 24.05 -1.28 7.86
CA TYR A 217 24.82 -1.72 9.02
C TYR A 217 24.33 -3.04 9.61
N ASN A 218 23.39 -3.71 8.94
CA ASN A 218 22.70 -4.91 9.43
C ASN A 218 22.01 -4.68 10.80
N ILE A 219 21.51 -3.46 11.01
CA ILE A 219 20.66 -3.14 12.17
C ILE A 219 19.26 -3.69 11.88
N GLN A 220 18.80 -4.56 12.77
CA GLN A 220 17.51 -5.25 12.65
C GLN A 220 16.67 -5.06 13.91
N ALA A 221 15.46 -5.60 13.90
CA ALA A 221 14.64 -5.71 15.10
C ALA A 221 15.43 -6.41 16.22
N GLY A 222 15.46 -5.80 17.41
CA GLY A 222 16.20 -6.27 18.58
C GLY A 222 17.64 -5.76 18.67
N SER A 223 18.19 -5.11 17.64
CA SER A 223 19.53 -4.52 17.68
C SER A 223 19.63 -3.43 18.75
N THR A 224 20.79 -3.32 19.40
CA THR A 224 21.08 -2.25 20.38
C THR A 224 22.05 -1.23 19.79
N ILE A 225 21.59 0.00 19.61
CA ILE A 225 22.38 1.17 19.19
C ILE A 225 22.78 1.95 20.44
N TYR A 226 24.03 2.40 20.52
CA TYR A 226 24.53 3.24 21.59
C TYR A 226 24.49 4.70 21.19
N LEU A 227 23.90 5.55 22.03
CA LEU A 227 23.90 7.01 21.89
C LEU A 227 24.96 7.60 22.80
N THR A 228 25.88 8.34 22.20
CA THR A 228 26.84 9.22 22.89
C THR A 228 26.61 10.67 22.48
N LEU A 229 26.88 11.61 23.40
CA LEU A 229 26.67 13.03 23.18
C LEU A 229 27.99 13.73 22.88
N ARG A 230 28.01 14.50 21.79
CA ARG A 230 29.11 15.42 21.48
C ARG A 230 28.89 16.70 22.28
N LEU A 231 29.97 17.24 22.84
CA LEU A 231 29.98 18.61 23.37
C LEU A 231 29.69 19.57 22.21
N ARG A 232 28.94 20.65 22.48
CA ARG A 232 28.50 21.62 21.46
C ARG A 232 29.70 22.05 20.61
N GLY A 233 29.67 21.72 19.31
CA GLY A 233 30.49 22.43 18.33
C GLY A 233 29.92 23.84 18.20
N GLY A 234 30.74 24.85 18.50
CA GLY A 234 30.44 26.24 18.15
C GLY A 234 30.54 26.46 16.65
#